data_AF-A0A922ZK03-F1
#
_entry.id   AF-A0A922ZK03-F1
#
_cell.length_a   1.000
_cell.length_b   1.000
_cell.length_c   1.000
_cell.angle_alpha   90.00
_cell.angle_beta   90.00
_cell.angle_gamma   90.00
#
_symmetry.space_group_name_H-M   'P 1'
#
loop_
_entity.id
_entity.type
_entity.pdbx_description
1 polymer ?
#
loop_
_entity_poly.entity_id
_entity_poly.type
_entity_poly.pdbx_seq_one_letter_code
_entity_poly.pdbx_strand_id
1 'polypeptide(L)'
;MTEMAGRSCPIRYQYGAAKIAQVPATQCDVLYVVGGLYGNAFALNAVEQLASKESGNVRICFNGDFNWFNKSLEDFVHINQRVLNHDCILGNVEAELGEPLDVADCGCAYPENVDQGVVDRSNFIHTELKRCAQQQPELLEMLLQKPFFARYSVGELNVAVVHGDGDSLAGWRFDPAHLKQTDEAPWRAALFEKAQVNVFASSHTCSAAFHHEPLPNGQTGLISNNGAAGMPSAQMDGLFTRISMTSLNNPALVFQSTQFNGVWIEQVRVQFDQAAWQQHFLGQWPEGTAAHTSYFTRISEGV
;
A
#
# COMPACT_ATOMS: atom_id res chain seq x y z
N MET A 1 -10.11 7.02 -27.90
CA MET A 1 -8.97 7.63 -27.17
C MET A 1 -7.99 6.51 -26.94
N THR A 2 -6.78 6.60 -27.49
CA THR A 2 -5.72 5.60 -27.29
C THR A 2 -5.30 5.64 -25.82
N GLU A 3 -5.42 4.51 -25.12
CA GLU A 3 -4.91 4.35 -23.76
C GLU A 3 -3.40 4.64 -23.75
N MET A 4 -2.97 5.60 -22.92
CA MET A 4 -1.56 5.88 -22.70
C MET A 4 -1.10 5.06 -21.49
N ALA A 5 -0.12 4.18 -21.71
CA ALA A 5 0.41 3.29 -20.69
C ALA A 5 0.90 4.08 -19.47
N GLY A 6 0.55 3.63 -18.26
CA GLY A 6 0.90 4.26 -17.00
C GLY A 6 0.05 5.48 -16.62
N ARG A 7 -0.82 5.98 -17.51
CA ARG A 7 -1.73 7.13 -17.23
C ARG A 7 -3.21 6.73 -17.18
N SER A 8 -3.58 5.63 -17.81
CA SER A 8 -4.98 5.20 -17.89
C SER A 8 -5.25 4.17 -16.80
N CYS A 9 -6.23 4.41 -15.93
CA CYS A 9 -6.70 3.39 -14.99
C CYS A 9 -7.49 2.33 -15.77
N PRO A 10 -7.04 1.06 -15.85
CA PRO A 10 -7.77 0.01 -16.55
C PRO A 10 -9.19 -0.15 -16.02
N ILE A 11 -10.17 -0.41 -16.89
CA ILE A 11 -11.56 -0.68 -16.46
C ILE A 11 -11.60 -1.85 -15.46
N ARG A 12 -10.73 -2.86 -15.65
CA ARG A 12 -10.63 -4.01 -14.74
C ARG A 12 -10.30 -3.61 -13.30
N TYR A 13 -9.71 -2.45 -13.04
CA TYR A 13 -9.39 -1.96 -11.70
C TYR A 13 -10.57 -1.35 -10.95
N GLN A 14 -11.65 -1.02 -11.66
CA GLN A 14 -12.82 -0.41 -11.06
C GLN A 14 -13.69 -1.47 -10.38
N TYR A 15 -13.86 -1.34 -9.07
CA TYR A 15 -14.74 -2.21 -8.29
C TYR A 15 -15.90 -1.47 -7.64
N GLY A 16 -15.70 -0.21 -7.24
CA GLY A 16 -16.70 0.58 -6.55
C GLY A 16 -16.90 0.18 -5.09
N ALA A 17 -17.11 1.17 -4.21
CA ALA A 17 -17.20 0.95 -2.77
C ALA A 17 -18.29 -0.06 -2.33
N ALA A 18 -19.39 -0.16 -3.07
CA ALA A 18 -20.47 -1.10 -2.72
C ALA A 18 -20.06 -2.58 -2.78
N LYS A 19 -19.02 -2.93 -3.57
CA LYS A 19 -18.48 -4.30 -3.58
C LYS A 19 -17.70 -4.63 -2.31
N ILE A 20 -17.09 -3.63 -1.67
CA ILE A 20 -16.40 -3.80 -0.40
C ILE A 20 -17.39 -4.34 0.63
N ALA A 21 -18.57 -3.73 0.78
CA ALA A 21 -19.61 -4.14 1.74
C ALA A 21 -20.09 -5.60 1.58
N GLN A 22 -19.87 -6.22 0.42
CA GLN A 22 -20.29 -7.60 0.12
C GLN A 22 -19.24 -8.64 0.53
N VAL A 23 -18.01 -8.22 0.81
CA VAL A 23 -16.93 -9.12 1.24
C VAL A 23 -17.08 -9.43 2.74
N PRO A 24 -17.03 -10.70 3.16
CA PRO A 24 -17.00 -11.06 4.57
C PRO A 24 -15.81 -10.43 5.30
N ALA A 25 -16.05 -9.90 6.50
CA ALA A 25 -14.98 -9.37 7.33
C ALA A 25 -14.24 -10.51 8.06
N THR A 26 -12.91 -10.47 8.02
CA THR A 26 -12.06 -11.36 8.82
C THR A 26 -11.85 -10.75 10.20
N GLN A 27 -12.20 -11.49 11.26
CA GLN A 27 -12.02 -11.02 12.63
C GLN A 27 -10.54 -11.10 13.05
N CYS A 28 -10.03 -10.06 13.71
CA CYS A 28 -8.76 -10.08 14.42
C CYS A 28 -8.76 -9.14 15.62
N ASP A 29 -7.79 -9.35 16.53
CA ASP A 29 -7.58 -8.49 17.70
C ASP A 29 -6.64 -7.32 17.36
N VAL A 30 -5.71 -7.58 16.44
CA VAL A 30 -4.72 -6.63 15.95
C VAL A 30 -4.55 -6.79 14.44
N LEU A 31 -4.70 -5.69 13.70
CA LEU A 31 -4.49 -5.64 12.26
C LEU A 31 -3.34 -4.70 11.92
N TYR A 32 -2.42 -5.18 11.10
CA TYR A 32 -1.36 -4.40 10.47
C TYR A 32 -1.68 -4.32 8.97
N VAL A 33 -1.80 -3.11 8.43
CA VAL A 33 -2.01 -2.86 7.00
C VAL A 33 -0.75 -2.22 6.45
N VAL A 34 -0.07 -2.94 5.55
CA VAL A 34 1.31 -2.67 5.16
C VAL A 34 1.42 -2.57 3.63
N GLY A 35 1.45 -1.36 3.12
CA GLY A 35 1.51 -1.11 1.67
C GLY A 35 2.78 -0.35 1.28
N GLY A 36 3.18 -0.50 0.01
CA GLY A 36 4.39 0.14 -0.48
C GLY A 36 5.65 -0.38 0.25
N LEU A 37 5.78 -1.71 0.36
CA LEU A 37 7.00 -2.34 0.87
C LEU A 37 8.13 -2.29 -0.19
N TYR A 38 7.77 -2.27 -1.48
CA TYR A 38 8.67 -2.01 -2.60
C TYR A 38 9.92 -2.92 -2.67
N GLY A 39 9.81 -4.16 -2.18
CA GLY A 39 10.92 -5.11 -2.14
C GLY A 39 11.92 -4.91 -1.00
N ASN A 40 11.64 -4.02 -0.04
CA ASN A 40 12.54 -3.76 1.08
C ASN A 40 12.45 -4.85 2.16
N ALA A 41 13.36 -5.82 2.12
CA ALA A 41 13.41 -6.92 3.08
C ALA A 41 13.70 -6.48 4.53
N PHE A 42 14.35 -5.33 4.73
CA PHE A 42 14.64 -4.80 6.07
C PHE A 42 13.39 -4.22 6.73
N ALA A 43 12.56 -3.51 5.95
CA ALA A 43 11.25 -3.05 6.39
C ALA A 43 10.32 -4.23 6.70
N LEU A 44 10.34 -5.28 5.87
CA LEU A 44 9.57 -6.51 6.09
C LEU A 44 9.96 -7.16 7.43
N ASN A 45 11.27 -7.30 7.70
CA ASN A 45 11.77 -7.79 8.97
C ASN A 45 11.26 -6.97 10.16
N ALA A 46 11.32 -5.64 10.06
CA ALA A 46 10.90 -4.74 11.13
C ALA A 46 9.39 -4.88 11.43
N VAL A 47 8.56 -4.95 10.39
CA VAL A 47 7.11 -5.14 10.51
C VAL A 47 6.78 -6.48 11.18
N GLU A 48 7.36 -7.59 10.72
CA GLU A 48 7.12 -8.90 11.31
C GLU A 48 7.62 -8.99 12.76
N GLN A 49 8.75 -8.36 13.08
CA GLN A 49 9.24 -8.27 14.45
C GLN A 49 8.32 -7.46 15.36
N LEU A 50 7.71 -6.37 14.87
CA LEU A 50 6.72 -5.62 15.63
C LEU A 50 5.46 -6.47 15.87
N ALA A 51 4.93 -7.11 14.84
CA ALA A 51 3.75 -7.97 14.95
C ALA A 51 3.98 -9.15 15.90
N SER A 52 5.19 -9.73 15.94
CA SER A 52 5.53 -10.84 16.85
C SER A 52 5.48 -10.49 18.34
N LYS A 53 5.46 -9.20 18.68
CA LYS A 53 5.38 -8.70 20.07
C LYS A 53 3.95 -8.38 20.50
N GLU A 54 3.01 -8.42 19.57
CA GLU A 54 1.59 -8.24 19.86
C GLU A 54 1.00 -9.49 20.53
N SER A 55 -0.14 -9.33 21.17
CA SER A 55 -0.88 -10.42 21.81
C SER A 55 -2.25 -10.60 21.14
N GLY A 56 -2.77 -11.83 21.18
CA GLY A 56 -4.07 -12.17 20.57
C GLY A 56 -3.94 -12.66 19.13
N ASN A 57 -5.05 -12.61 18.40
CA ASN A 57 -5.12 -12.93 16.98
C ASN A 57 -4.62 -11.74 16.15
N VAL A 58 -3.31 -11.76 15.86
CA VAL A 58 -2.61 -10.74 15.09
C VAL A 58 -2.64 -11.11 13.60
N ARG A 59 -3.02 -10.16 12.75
CA ARG A 59 -2.99 -10.32 11.29
C ARG A 59 -2.18 -9.21 10.65
N ILE A 60 -1.38 -9.58 9.66
CA ILE A 60 -0.71 -8.64 8.74
C ILE A 60 -1.40 -8.79 7.39
N CYS A 61 -1.82 -7.67 6.81
CA CYS A 61 -2.33 -7.58 5.47
C CYS A 61 -1.41 -6.68 4.63
N PHE A 62 -0.67 -7.27 3.70
CA PHE A 62 0.09 -6.49 2.73
C PHE A 62 -0.85 -5.94 1.66
N ASN A 63 -1.02 -4.62 1.60
CA ASN A 63 -2.04 -3.97 0.75
C ASN A 63 -1.51 -3.44 -0.58
N GLY A 64 -0.72 -4.26 -1.25
CA GLY A 64 -0.16 -3.98 -2.57
C GLY A 64 1.19 -3.27 -2.55
N ASP A 65 1.82 -3.28 -3.71
CA ASP A 65 3.12 -2.69 -3.99
C ASP A 65 4.21 -3.18 -3.01
N PHE A 66 4.14 -4.48 -2.72
CA PHE A 66 5.19 -5.13 -1.95
C PHE A 66 6.37 -5.55 -2.81
N ASN A 67 6.20 -5.60 -4.13
CA ASN A 67 7.29 -5.63 -5.11
C ASN A 67 7.49 -4.26 -5.75
N TRP A 68 8.73 -3.94 -6.13
CA TRP A 68 9.08 -2.86 -7.08
C TRP A 68 10.56 -2.89 -7.39
N PHE A 69 11.42 -2.77 -6.36
CA PHE A 69 12.87 -2.69 -6.54
C PHE A 69 13.58 -4.05 -6.53
N ASN A 70 12.94 -5.10 -6.03
CA ASN A 70 13.45 -6.46 -5.90
C ASN A 70 13.48 -7.21 -7.26
N LYS A 71 14.26 -6.69 -8.21
CA LYS A 71 14.34 -7.25 -9.58
C LYS A 71 15.30 -8.44 -9.74
N SER A 72 15.92 -8.92 -8.65
CA SER A 72 16.65 -10.19 -8.67
C SER A 72 15.72 -11.35 -8.34
N LEU A 73 16.05 -12.55 -8.84
CA LEU A 73 15.25 -13.75 -8.57
C LEU A 73 15.20 -14.08 -7.08
N GLU A 74 16.33 -13.94 -6.40
CA GLU A 74 16.46 -14.18 -4.96
C GLU A 74 15.56 -13.22 -4.16
N ASP A 75 15.62 -11.92 -4.44
CA ASP A 75 14.83 -10.93 -3.71
C ASP A 75 13.33 -11.06 -4.04
N PHE A 76 12.99 -11.36 -5.29
CA PHE A 76 11.60 -11.60 -5.68
C PHE A 76 11.02 -12.80 -4.93
N VAL A 77 11.73 -13.93 -4.91
CA VAL A 77 11.28 -15.12 -4.17
C VAL A 77 11.22 -14.83 -2.66
N HIS A 78 12.25 -14.20 -2.10
CA HIS A 78 12.33 -13.91 -0.67
C HIS A 78 11.15 -13.05 -0.18
N ILE A 79 10.85 -11.95 -0.87
CA ILE A 79 9.75 -11.05 -0.50
C ILE A 79 8.42 -11.76 -0.63
N ASN A 80 8.15 -12.38 -1.78
CA ASN A 80 6.81 -12.93 -2.06
C ASN A 80 6.50 -14.18 -1.23
N GLN A 81 7.47 -15.06 -0.96
CA GLN A 81 7.24 -16.21 -0.07
C GLN A 81 6.87 -15.77 1.34
N ARG A 82 7.47 -14.70 1.85
CA ARG A 82 7.17 -14.18 3.18
C ARG A 82 5.83 -13.46 3.21
N VAL A 83 5.55 -12.59 2.24
CA VAL A 83 4.25 -11.90 2.10
C VAL A 83 3.11 -12.90 2.00
N LEU A 84 3.27 -13.99 1.24
CA LEU A 84 2.24 -15.02 1.06
C LEU A 84 1.96 -15.87 2.31
N ASN A 85 2.80 -15.80 3.35
CA ASN A 85 2.50 -16.41 4.65
C ASN A 85 1.49 -15.57 5.47
N HIS A 86 1.17 -14.37 5.00
CA HIS A 86 0.21 -13.45 5.62
C HIS A 86 -0.97 -13.18 4.68
N ASP A 87 -1.90 -12.33 5.12
CA ASP A 87 -2.90 -11.83 4.19
C ASP A 87 -2.25 -10.86 3.21
N CYS A 88 -2.74 -10.86 1.96
CA CYS A 88 -2.33 -9.87 0.99
C CYS A 88 -3.44 -9.62 -0.03
N ILE A 89 -3.48 -8.38 -0.51
CA ILE A 89 -4.26 -7.95 -1.66
C ILE A 89 -3.30 -7.47 -2.74
N LEU A 90 -3.75 -7.46 -3.99
CA LEU A 90 -2.96 -6.91 -5.09
C LEU A 90 -2.82 -5.39 -4.94
N GLY A 91 -1.64 -4.88 -5.31
CA GLY A 91 -1.48 -3.49 -5.76
C GLY A 91 -1.51 -3.40 -7.28
N ASN A 92 -1.37 -2.20 -7.84
CA ASN A 92 -1.24 -2.10 -9.30
C ASN A 92 0.03 -2.79 -9.80
N VAL A 93 1.12 -2.74 -9.02
CA VAL A 93 2.37 -3.38 -9.43
C VAL A 93 2.17 -4.88 -9.61
N GLU A 94 1.59 -5.57 -8.62
CA GLU A 94 1.33 -7.00 -8.70
C GLU A 94 0.29 -7.37 -9.77
N ALA A 95 -0.78 -6.58 -9.90
CA ALA A 95 -1.85 -6.84 -10.86
C ALA A 95 -1.43 -6.73 -12.33
N GLU A 96 -0.31 -6.07 -12.62
CA GLU A 96 0.29 -5.98 -13.96
C GLU A 96 1.40 -7.02 -14.21
N LEU A 97 1.84 -7.81 -13.20
CA LEU A 97 2.94 -8.77 -13.40
C LEU A 97 2.60 -9.90 -14.39
N GLY A 98 1.32 -10.22 -14.55
CA GLY A 98 0.82 -11.25 -15.46
C GLY A 98 0.71 -10.79 -16.92
N GLU A 99 0.81 -9.48 -17.20
CA GLU A 99 0.68 -8.97 -18.55
C GLU A 99 1.96 -9.24 -19.40
N PRO A 100 1.84 -9.34 -20.73
CA PRO A 100 2.98 -9.50 -21.63
C PRO A 100 4.07 -8.43 -21.45
N LEU A 101 5.33 -8.79 -21.72
CA LEU A 101 6.49 -7.91 -21.54
C LEU A 101 6.52 -6.70 -22.48
N ASP A 102 5.85 -6.78 -23.63
CA ASP A 102 5.70 -5.68 -24.59
C ASP A 102 4.62 -4.67 -24.17
N VAL A 103 3.83 -4.98 -23.14
CA VAL A 103 2.92 -4.05 -22.47
C VAL A 103 3.67 -3.34 -21.35
N ALA A 104 4.26 -2.19 -21.68
CA ALA A 104 5.00 -1.33 -20.75
C ALA A 104 4.06 -0.41 -19.97
N ASP A 105 3.25 -0.99 -19.07
CA ASP A 105 2.34 -0.28 -18.18
C ASP A 105 2.56 -0.73 -16.72
N CYS A 106 2.93 0.19 -15.84
CA CYS A 106 3.05 -0.08 -14.40
C CYS A 106 1.71 -0.16 -13.66
N GLY A 107 0.61 0.17 -14.33
CA GLY A 107 -0.74 0.20 -13.74
C GLY A 107 -0.97 1.36 -12.78
N CYS A 108 0.01 2.25 -12.61
CA CYS A 108 0.01 3.28 -11.56
C CYS A 108 -1.07 4.36 -11.77
N ALA A 109 -1.58 4.48 -13.00
CA ALA A 109 -2.58 5.48 -13.41
C ALA A 109 -2.18 6.90 -12.98
N TYR A 110 -0.95 7.31 -13.30
CA TYR A 110 -0.39 8.59 -12.88
C TYR A 110 -1.27 9.77 -13.33
N PRO A 111 -1.56 10.73 -12.44
CA PRO A 111 -2.31 11.92 -12.80
C PRO A 111 -1.59 12.78 -13.84
N GLU A 112 -2.34 13.65 -14.52
CA GLU A 112 -1.82 14.45 -15.65
C GLU A 112 -0.62 15.33 -15.29
N ASN A 113 -0.55 15.82 -14.04
CA ASN A 113 0.54 16.67 -13.55
C ASN A 113 1.87 15.92 -13.32
N VAL A 114 1.90 14.60 -13.42
CA VAL A 114 3.14 13.81 -13.34
C VAL A 114 3.90 13.88 -14.66
N ASP A 115 5.19 14.23 -14.57
CA ASP A 115 6.09 14.32 -15.72
C ASP A 115 6.21 13.00 -16.49
N GLN A 116 6.24 13.07 -17.82
CA GLN A 116 6.28 11.86 -18.66
C GLN A 116 7.55 11.03 -18.43
N GLY A 117 8.69 11.68 -18.13
CA GLY A 117 9.92 10.97 -17.83
C GLY A 117 9.81 10.12 -16.56
N VAL A 118 8.97 10.50 -15.60
CA VAL A 118 8.66 9.66 -14.42
C VAL A 118 7.87 8.42 -14.83
N VAL A 119 6.87 8.58 -15.70
CA VAL A 119 6.06 7.47 -16.22
C VAL A 119 6.94 6.47 -16.98
N ASP A 120 7.79 6.96 -17.88
CA ASP A 120 8.67 6.12 -18.70
C ASP A 120 9.67 5.33 -17.83
N ARG A 121 10.27 5.98 -16.81
CA ARG A 121 11.15 5.29 -15.85
C ARG A 121 10.40 4.24 -15.04
N SER A 122 9.16 4.51 -14.64
CA SER A 122 8.33 3.57 -13.89
C SER A 122 7.96 2.33 -14.72
N ASN A 123 7.60 2.53 -15.99
CA ASN A 123 7.36 1.44 -16.93
C ASN A 123 8.62 0.59 -17.15
N PHE A 124 9.79 1.22 -17.21
CA PHE A 124 11.07 0.49 -17.30
C PHE A 124 11.33 -0.38 -16.05
N ILE A 125 11.19 0.20 -14.86
CA ILE A 125 11.38 -0.52 -13.59
C ILE A 125 10.44 -1.72 -13.53
N HIS A 126 9.16 -1.49 -13.85
CA HIS A 126 8.15 -2.55 -13.83
C HIS A 126 8.45 -3.65 -14.86
N THR A 127 8.94 -3.29 -16.05
CA THR A 127 9.34 -4.29 -17.06
C THR A 127 10.47 -5.20 -16.54
N GLU A 128 11.47 -4.66 -15.84
CA GLU A 128 12.51 -5.49 -15.21
C GLU A 128 11.92 -6.44 -14.16
N LEU A 129 10.99 -5.95 -13.35
CA LEU A 129 10.29 -6.76 -12.35
C LEU A 129 9.43 -7.86 -13.00
N LYS A 130 8.68 -7.56 -14.08
CA LYS A 130 7.92 -8.56 -14.84
C LYS A 130 8.82 -9.69 -15.35
N ARG A 131 10.00 -9.36 -15.89
CA ARG A 131 10.97 -10.38 -16.34
C ARG A 131 11.42 -11.30 -15.21
N CYS A 132 11.57 -10.76 -14.00
CA CYS A 132 11.88 -11.57 -12.82
C CYS A 132 10.68 -12.46 -12.44
N ALA A 133 9.49 -11.88 -12.35
CA ALA A 133 8.27 -12.57 -11.95
C ALA A 133 7.92 -13.75 -12.89
N GLN A 134 8.06 -13.56 -14.20
CA GLN A 134 7.78 -14.58 -15.21
C GLN A 134 8.74 -15.78 -15.16
N GLN A 135 9.89 -15.64 -14.51
CA GLN A 135 10.80 -16.77 -14.23
C GLN A 135 10.36 -17.60 -13.01
N GLN A 136 9.32 -17.18 -12.29
CA GLN A 136 8.74 -17.88 -11.14
C GLN A 136 7.22 -18.07 -11.34
N PRO A 137 6.80 -18.86 -12.34
CA PRO A 137 5.40 -18.95 -12.76
C PRO A 137 4.45 -19.40 -11.63
N GLU A 138 4.88 -20.35 -10.78
CA GLU A 138 4.07 -20.82 -9.65
C GLU A 138 3.83 -19.71 -8.62
N LEU A 139 4.87 -18.94 -8.30
CA LEU A 139 4.78 -17.82 -7.36
C LEU A 139 3.92 -16.69 -7.94
N LEU A 140 4.12 -16.37 -9.21
CA LEU A 140 3.33 -15.39 -9.94
C LEU A 140 1.85 -15.78 -9.97
N GLU A 141 1.52 -17.04 -10.25
CA GLU A 141 0.15 -17.52 -10.25
C GLU A 141 -0.51 -17.35 -8.86
N MET A 142 0.18 -17.70 -7.78
CA MET A 142 -0.32 -17.50 -6.42
C MET A 142 -0.57 -16.02 -6.08
N LEU A 143 0.26 -15.11 -6.59
CA LEU A 143 0.08 -13.67 -6.41
C LEU A 143 -1.14 -13.16 -7.17
N LEU A 144 -1.28 -13.51 -8.45
CA LEU A 144 -2.36 -13.02 -9.31
C LEU A 144 -3.75 -13.50 -8.88
N GLN A 145 -3.85 -14.52 -8.04
CA GLN A 145 -5.09 -14.99 -7.44
C GLN A 145 -5.55 -14.16 -6.23
N LYS A 146 -4.74 -13.21 -5.75
CA LYS A 146 -5.09 -12.39 -4.58
C LYS A 146 -6.19 -11.35 -4.92
N PRO A 147 -7.06 -11.01 -3.96
CA PRO A 147 -8.15 -10.08 -4.22
C PRO A 147 -7.63 -8.63 -4.30
N PHE A 148 -8.46 -7.71 -4.79
CA PHE A 148 -8.13 -6.27 -4.87
C PHE A 148 -8.40 -5.50 -3.57
N PHE A 149 -9.20 -6.07 -2.67
CA PHE A 149 -9.53 -5.46 -1.39
C PHE A 149 -9.93 -6.56 -0.40
N ALA A 150 -9.80 -6.24 0.88
CA ALA A 150 -10.18 -7.13 1.97
C ALA A 150 -10.95 -6.36 3.04
N ARG A 151 -11.72 -7.08 3.86
CA ARG A 151 -12.40 -6.53 5.02
C ARG A 151 -11.97 -7.22 6.29
N TYR A 152 -11.85 -6.44 7.34
CA TYR A 152 -11.54 -6.90 8.68
C TYR A 152 -12.50 -6.31 9.69
N SER A 153 -12.66 -7.02 10.80
CA SER A 153 -13.32 -6.51 12.00
C SER A 153 -12.35 -6.57 13.17
N VAL A 154 -12.13 -5.41 13.80
CA VAL A 154 -11.31 -5.25 15.01
C VAL A 154 -12.17 -4.58 16.06
N GLY A 155 -12.56 -5.32 17.10
CA GLY A 155 -13.60 -4.87 18.01
C GLY A 155 -14.90 -4.55 17.27
N GLU A 156 -15.42 -3.34 17.45
CA GLU A 156 -16.63 -2.86 16.75
C GLU A 156 -16.33 -2.18 15.40
N LEU A 157 -15.05 -2.04 15.02
CA LEU A 157 -14.69 -1.36 13.78
C LEU A 157 -14.71 -2.31 12.60
N ASN A 158 -15.35 -1.86 11.52
CA ASN A 158 -15.25 -2.46 10.19
C ASN A 158 -14.17 -1.70 9.41
N VAL A 159 -13.20 -2.44 8.87
CA VAL A 159 -12.05 -1.88 8.17
C VAL A 159 -12.06 -2.39 6.72
N ALA A 160 -11.98 -1.47 5.77
CA ALA A 160 -11.65 -1.78 4.38
C ALA A 160 -10.14 -1.62 4.18
N VAL A 161 -9.50 -2.66 3.68
CA VAL A 161 -8.11 -2.60 3.21
C VAL A 161 -8.13 -2.55 1.69
N VAL A 162 -7.58 -1.47 1.14
CA VAL A 162 -7.50 -1.21 -0.30
C VAL A 162 -6.08 -0.79 -0.64
N HIS A 163 -5.69 -0.88 -1.91
CA HIS A 163 -4.40 -0.37 -2.36
C HIS A 163 -4.49 1.14 -2.66
N GLY A 164 -5.28 1.51 -3.69
CA GLY A 164 -5.62 2.87 -4.09
C GLY A 164 -6.71 3.51 -3.24
N ASP A 165 -7.91 3.69 -3.80
CA ASP A 165 -9.04 4.30 -3.10
C ASP A 165 -10.26 3.37 -3.01
N GLY A 166 -11.36 3.83 -2.43
CA GLY A 166 -12.55 2.98 -2.24
C GLY A 166 -13.29 2.58 -3.52
N ASP A 167 -12.93 3.12 -4.70
CA ASP A 167 -13.59 2.81 -5.98
C ASP A 167 -12.68 2.08 -6.98
N SER A 168 -11.36 2.27 -6.90
CA SER A 168 -10.40 1.69 -7.86
C SER A 168 -9.06 1.25 -7.24
N LEU A 169 -8.50 0.16 -7.78
CA LEU A 169 -7.20 -0.40 -7.36
C LEU A 169 -6.07 0.64 -7.40
N ALA A 170 -6.01 1.45 -8.46
CA ALA A 170 -5.00 2.48 -8.66
C ALA A 170 -5.58 3.91 -8.52
N GLY A 171 -6.65 4.06 -7.74
CA GLY A 171 -7.31 5.34 -7.51
C GLY A 171 -6.49 6.28 -6.61
N TRP A 172 -6.47 7.57 -6.95
CA TRP A 172 -5.61 8.59 -6.31
C TRP A 172 -6.35 9.47 -5.30
N ARG A 173 -7.65 9.27 -5.08
CA ARG A 173 -8.47 10.19 -4.27
C ARG A 173 -8.21 10.13 -2.77
N PHE A 174 -7.39 9.17 -2.33
CA PHE A 174 -6.87 9.09 -0.96
C PHE A 174 -5.48 9.75 -0.81
N ASP A 175 -4.99 10.46 -1.83
CA ASP A 175 -3.84 11.34 -1.70
C ASP A 175 -4.14 12.54 -0.78
N PRO A 176 -3.19 13.03 0.04
CA PRO A 176 -3.37 14.23 0.86
C PRO A 176 -3.86 15.46 0.08
N ALA A 177 -3.50 15.63 -1.19
CA ALA A 177 -3.94 16.75 -2.01
C ALA A 177 -5.45 16.71 -2.27
N HIS A 178 -6.02 15.51 -2.48
CA HIS A 178 -7.45 15.27 -2.68
C HIS A 178 -8.23 15.31 -1.36
N LEU A 179 -7.67 14.73 -0.31
CA LEU A 179 -8.32 14.68 1.01
C LEU A 179 -8.54 16.08 1.62
N LYS A 180 -7.70 17.06 1.27
CA LYS A 180 -7.86 18.47 1.68
C LYS A 180 -8.98 19.20 0.92
N GLN A 181 -9.46 18.66 -0.19
CA GLN A 181 -10.51 19.30 -1.00
C GLN A 181 -11.88 19.09 -0.36
N THR A 182 -12.58 20.19 -0.07
CA THR A 182 -13.87 20.19 0.63
C THR A 182 -15.04 19.85 -0.30
N ASP A 183 -14.92 20.15 -1.59
CA ASP A 183 -15.89 19.77 -2.63
C ASP A 183 -15.92 18.25 -2.90
N GLU A 184 -14.87 17.53 -2.50
CA GLU A 184 -14.82 16.07 -2.53
C GLU A 184 -15.43 15.38 -1.29
N ALA A 185 -15.78 16.13 -0.23
CA ALA A 185 -16.38 15.58 0.99
C ALA A 185 -17.68 14.78 0.75
N PRO A 186 -18.62 15.23 -0.12
CA PRO A 186 -19.81 14.43 -0.43
C PRO A 186 -19.50 13.07 -1.03
N TRP A 187 -18.44 12.96 -1.85
CA TRP A 187 -18.01 11.67 -2.39
C TRP A 187 -17.44 10.78 -1.29
N ARG A 188 -16.58 11.31 -0.41
CA ARG A 188 -15.99 10.54 0.70
C ARG A 188 -17.07 10.04 1.66
N ALA A 189 -18.02 10.88 2.04
CA ALA A 189 -19.16 10.48 2.86
C ALA A 189 -19.96 9.33 2.23
N ALA A 190 -20.31 9.46 0.94
CA ALA A 190 -21.00 8.41 0.20
C ALA A 190 -20.15 7.13 0.05
N LEU A 191 -18.83 7.25 0.00
CA LEU A 191 -17.90 6.12 -0.06
C LEU A 191 -17.98 5.27 1.21
N PHE A 192 -17.93 5.90 2.39
CA PHE A 192 -18.10 5.22 3.68
C PHE A 192 -19.46 4.55 3.81
N GLU A 193 -20.53 5.24 3.42
CA GLU A 193 -21.89 4.69 3.44
C GLU A 193 -22.01 3.43 2.57
N LYS A 194 -21.53 3.50 1.32
CA LYS A 194 -21.59 2.37 0.38
C LYS A 194 -20.71 1.20 0.81
N ALA A 195 -19.51 1.46 1.32
CA ALA A 195 -18.60 0.40 1.76
C ALA A 195 -18.98 -0.21 3.12
N GLN A 196 -19.81 0.48 3.91
CA GLN A 196 -20.20 0.06 5.26
C GLN A 196 -18.99 -0.24 6.15
N VAL A 197 -18.07 0.74 6.22
CA VAL A 197 -16.85 0.66 7.03
C VAL A 197 -16.67 1.91 7.88
N ASN A 198 -15.84 1.80 8.91
CA ASN A 198 -15.41 2.91 9.76
C ASN A 198 -14.04 3.45 9.31
N VAL A 199 -13.21 2.58 8.74
CA VAL A 199 -11.83 2.90 8.36
C VAL A 199 -11.54 2.38 6.95
N PHE A 200 -10.95 3.22 6.11
CA PHE A 200 -10.20 2.79 4.94
C PHE A 200 -8.71 2.85 5.26
N ALA A 201 -7.99 1.75 5.04
CA ALA A 201 -6.53 1.69 5.10
C ALA A 201 -5.96 1.48 3.69
N SER A 202 -5.07 2.38 3.25
CA SER A 202 -4.54 2.47 1.87
C SER A 202 -3.06 2.87 1.81
N SER A 203 -2.45 2.88 0.61
CA SER A 203 -1.01 3.19 0.45
C SER A 203 -0.60 3.86 -0.87
N HIS A 204 -1.15 3.41 -2.01
CA HIS A 204 -0.79 3.70 -3.42
C HIS A 204 -0.07 5.03 -3.71
N THR A 205 -0.62 6.14 -3.22
CA THR A 205 -0.17 7.49 -3.60
C THR A 205 1.20 7.88 -3.04
N CYS A 206 1.85 6.99 -2.29
CA CYS A 206 3.18 7.17 -1.71
C CYS A 206 3.28 8.31 -0.69
N SER A 207 2.17 8.99 -0.39
CA SER A 207 2.09 10.15 0.50
C SER A 207 1.21 9.81 1.69
N ALA A 208 1.74 9.99 2.90
CA ALA A 208 1.01 9.65 4.11
C ALA A 208 -0.15 10.62 4.38
N ALA A 209 -1.33 10.08 4.69
CA ALA A 209 -2.52 10.81 5.09
C ALA A 209 -3.24 10.11 6.25
N PHE A 210 -3.85 10.91 7.13
CA PHE A 210 -4.66 10.42 8.25
C PHE A 210 -5.83 11.37 8.43
N HIS A 211 -6.89 11.10 7.67
CA HIS A 211 -7.95 12.05 7.41
C HIS A 211 -9.25 11.60 8.06
N HIS A 212 -9.74 12.41 8.99
CA HIS A 212 -11.05 12.23 9.62
C HIS A 212 -12.14 12.83 8.73
N GLU A 213 -13.09 12.00 8.32
CA GLU A 213 -14.22 12.41 7.49
C GLU A 213 -15.51 12.47 8.33
N PRO A 214 -16.11 13.66 8.53
CA PRO A 214 -17.43 13.77 9.13
C PRO A 214 -18.49 13.09 8.27
N LEU A 215 -19.30 12.21 8.86
CA LEU A 215 -20.32 11.46 8.14
C LEU A 215 -21.73 12.03 8.41
N PRO A 216 -22.67 11.94 7.45
CA PRO A 216 -24.03 12.47 7.59
C PRO A 216 -24.82 11.90 8.78
N ASN A 217 -24.47 10.70 9.23
CA ASN A 217 -25.09 10.04 10.38
C ASN A 217 -24.55 10.53 11.74
N GLY A 218 -23.69 11.55 11.76
CA GLY A 218 -23.06 12.10 12.95
C GLY A 218 -21.84 11.33 13.46
N GLN A 219 -21.44 10.26 12.77
CA GLN A 219 -20.19 9.54 13.04
C GLN A 219 -19.01 10.16 12.29
N THR A 220 -17.81 9.66 12.56
CA THR A 220 -16.58 10.03 11.86
C THR A 220 -15.98 8.78 11.23
N GLY A 221 -15.67 8.84 9.93
CA GLY A 221 -14.86 7.85 9.23
C GLY A 221 -13.38 8.24 9.25
N LEU A 222 -12.49 7.27 9.04
CA LEU A 222 -11.06 7.54 8.90
C LEU A 222 -10.52 6.96 7.59
N ILE A 223 -9.78 7.78 6.84
CA ILE A 223 -8.93 7.34 5.74
C ILE A 223 -7.49 7.40 6.23
N SER A 224 -6.86 6.24 6.36
CA SER A 224 -5.46 6.08 6.75
C SER A 224 -4.66 5.61 5.54
N ASN A 225 -4.08 6.56 4.80
CA ASN A 225 -3.13 6.27 3.74
C ASN A 225 -1.73 6.25 4.37
N ASN A 226 -1.10 5.08 4.48
CA ASN A 226 0.20 4.97 5.13
C ASN A 226 1.35 5.50 4.26
N GLY A 227 1.13 5.86 3.00
CA GLY A 227 2.20 6.09 2.04
C GLY A 227 2.98 4.79 1.80
N ALA A 228 4.23 4.73 2.24
CA ALA A 228 5.11 3.58 2.02
C ALA A 228 5.67 3.00 3.33
N ALA A 229 5.62 1.68 3.46
CA ALA A 229 6.26 0.95 4.56
C ALA A 229 7.76 0.71 4.31
N GLY A 230 8.15 0.50 3.05
CA GLY A 230 9.52 0.19 2.64
C GLY A 230 10.34 1.39 2.17
N MET A 231 9.74 2.58 2.13
CA MET A 231 10.41 3.83 1.80
C MET A 231 10.03 4.93 2.79
N PRO A 232 10.88 5.96 2.95
CA PRO A 232 10.57 7.13 3.75
C PRO A 232 9.19 7.74 3.46
N SER A 233 8.37 7.82 4.52
CA SER A 233 7.04 8.43 4.55
C SER A 233 6.84 9.34 5.77
N ALA A 234 7.68 9.20 6.80
CA ALA A 234 7.73 10.09 7.96
C ALA A 234 9.18 10.35 8.36
N GLN A 235 9.77 11.44 7.85
CA GLN A 235 11.23 11.62 7.86
C GLN A 235 11.89 10.40 7.18
N MET A 236 12.89 9.77 7.79
CA MET A 236 13.52 8.57 7.26
C MET A 236 12.74 7.29 7.52
N ASP A 237 11.63 7.29 8.26
CA ASP A 237 10.91 6.05 8.56
C ASP A 237 9.85 5.75 7.51
N GLY A 238 9.63 4.46 7.25
CA GLY A 238 8.40 4.01 6.59
C GLY A 238 7.21 4.12 7.54
N LEU A 239 6.00 3.89 7.03
CA LEU A 239 4.77 3.87 7.83
C LEU A 239 3.89 2.69 7.44
N PHE A 240 3.16 2.16 8.41
CA PHE A 240 2.03 1.24 8.22
C PHE A 240 0.88 1.64 9.14
N THR A 241 -0.34 1.13 8.87
CA THR A 241 -1.49 1.36 9.73
C THR A 241 -1.73 0.17 10.65
N ARG A 242 -1.78 0.42 11.96
CA ARG A 242 -2.13 -0.55 13.01
C ARG A 242 -3.53 -0.25 13.53
N ILE A 243 -4.35 -1.28 13.72
CA ILE A 243 -5.69 -1.16 14.31
C ILE A 243 -5.83 -2.23 15.40
N SER A 244 -6.17 -1.83 16.63
CA SER A 244 -6.16 -2.75 17.79
C SER A 244 -7.04 -2.26 18.93
N MET A 245 -7.51 -3.18 19.78
CA MET A 245 -8.18 -2.83 21.05
C MET A 245 -7.25 -2.14 22.06
N THR A 246 -5.92 -2.27 21.90
CA THR A 246 -4.93 -1.63 22.78
C THR A 246 -3.99 -0.73 21.98
N SER A 247 -3.54 0.36 22.60
CA SER A 247 -2.50 1.21 22.00
C SER A 247 -1.21 0.42 21.81
N LEU A 248 -0.38 0.83 20.85
CA LEU A 248 0.94 0.22 20.67
C LEU A 248 1.79 0.37 21.94
N ASN A 249 2.40 -0.73 22.39
CA ASN A 249 3.22 -0.74 23.62
C ASN A 249 4.45 0.19 23.56
N ASN A 250 4.91 0.54 22.35
CA ASN A 250 6.01 1.48 22.13
C ASN A 250 5.50 2.79 21.50
N PRO A 251 5.09 3.79 22.31
CA PRO A 251 4.49 5.02 21.81
C PRO A 251 5.45 5.89 20.99
N ALA A 252 6.77 5.70 21.11
CA ALA A 252 7.76 6.43 20.31
C ALA A 252 7.69 6.10 18.81
N LEU A 253 7.12 4.93 18.45
CA LEU A 253 6.91 4.54 17.07
C LEU A 253 5.59 5.06 16.49
N VAL A 254 4.68 5.55 17.32
CA VAL A 254 3.38 6.06 16.86
C VAL A 254 3.59 7.42 16.23
N PHE A 255 3.39 7.51 14.92
CA PHE A 255 3.47 8.77 14.18
C PHE A 255 2.23 9.63 14.43
N GLN A 256 1.06 8.99 14.41
CA GLN A 256 -0.22 9.60 14.75
C GLN A 256 -1.23 8.53 15.15
N SER A 257 -2.21 8.91 15.96
CA SER A 257 -3.21 8.01 16.51
C SER A 257 -4.57 8.67 16.65
N THR A 258 -5.61 7.85 16.61
CA THR A 258 -6.97 8.22 17.01
C THR A 258 -7.66 6.99 17.60
N GLN A 259 -8.83 7.19 18.18
CA GLN A 259 -9.61 6.11 18.76
C GLN A 259 -11.07 6.25 18.35
N PHE A 260 -11.63 5.18 17.77
CA PHE A 260 -13.06 5.05 17.49
C PHE A 260 -13.62 3.87 18.27
N ASN A 261 -14.71 4.06 19.01
CA ASN A 261 -15.40 3.02 19.79
C ASN A 261 -14.44 2.18 20.67
N GLY A 262 -13.46 2.82 21.30
CA GLY A 262 -12.47 2.14 22.14
C GLY A 262 -11.34 1.44 21.38
N VAL A 263 -11.38 1.39 20.05
CA VAL A 263 -10.35 0.77 19.19
C VAL A 263 -9.36 1.82 18.72
N TRP A 264 -8.08 1.55 18.93
CA TRP A 264 -6.97 2.39 18.49
C TRP A 264 -6.71 2.19 17.01
N ILE A 265 -6.53 3.30 16.28
CA ILE A 265 -6.05 3.32 14.91
C ILE A 265 -4.82 4.21 14.89
N GLU A 266 -3.69 3.65 14.48
CA GLU A 266 -2.37 4.27 14.61
C GLU A 266 -1.62 4.14 13.29
N GLN A 267 -0.98 5.21 12.83
CA GLN A 267 0.11 5.06 11.88
C GLN A 267 1.42 4.90 12.64
N VAL A 268 2.12 3.82 12.35
CA VAL A 268 3.29 3.37 13.09
C VAL A 268 4.51 3.40 12.18
N ARG A 269 5.60 3.97 12.70
CA ARG A 269 6.90 4.06 12.04
C ARG A 269 7.51 2.68 11.84
N VAL A 270 7.93 2.40 10.61
CA VAL A 270 8.79 1.26 10.27
C VAL A 270 10.23 1.74 10.29
N GLN A 271 10.92 1.43 11.39
CA GLN A 271 12.35 1.68 11.52
C GLN A 271 13.12 0.45 11.06
N PHE A 272 13.95 0.62 10.04
CA PHE A 272 14.80 -0.43 9.49
C PHE A 272 16.20 0.11 9.22
N ASP A 273 17.16 -0.80 8.96
CA ASP A 273 18.55 -0.43 8.67
C ASP A 273 18.63 0.30 7.32
N GLN A 274 18.67 1.63 7.39
CA GLN A 274 18.69 2.48 6.21
C GLN A 274 19.98 2.33 5.39
N ALA A 275 21.12 2.12 6.06
CA ALA A 275 22.39 1.96 5.36
C ALA A 275 22.42 0.64 4.58
N ALA A 276 21.94 -0.44 5.20
CA ALA A 276 21.82 -1.73 4.53
C ALA A 276 20.82 -1.68 3.36
N TRP A 277 19.68 -0.99 3.54
CA TRP A 277 18.71 -0.80 2.47
C TRP A 277 19.29 -0.01 1.29
N GLN A 278 19.97 1.11 1.54
CA GLN A 278 20.62 1.92 0.49
C GLN A 278 21.67 1.11 -0.28
N GLN A 279 22.51 0.35 0.42
CA GLN A 279 23.51 -0.51 -0.21
C GLN A 279 22.86 -1.60 -1.08
N HIS A 280 21.82 -2.27 -0.56
CA HIS A 280 21.10 -3.28 -1.31
C HIS A 280 20.40 -2.69 -2.54
N PHE A 281 19.75 -1.55 -2.39
CA PHE A 281 19.11 -0.81 -3.49
C PHE A 281 20.12 -0.48 -4.59
N LEU A 282 21.29 0.07 -4.26
CA LEU A 282 22.34 0.41 -5.23
C LEU A 282 22.94 -0.83 -5.92
N GLY A 283 22.95 -1.98 -5.25
CA GLY A 283 23.34 -3.25 -5.86
C GLY A 283 22.39 -3.71 -6.96
N GLN A 284 21.10 -3.44 -6.82
CA GLN A 284 20.10 -3.70 -7.86
C GLN A 284 20.03 -2.57 -8.89
N TRP A 285 20.09 -1.32 -8.44
CA TRP A 285 19.81 -0.11 -9.20
C TRP A 285 20.94 0.91 -9.01
N PRO A 286 22.10 0.71 -9.67
CA PRO A 286 23.22 1.63 -9.57
C PRO A 286 22.89 3.01 -10.16
N GLU A 287 23.77 3.98 -9.89
CA GLU A 287 23.68 5.32 -10.44
C GLU A 287 23.53 5.29 -11.98
N GLY A 288 22.63 6.16 -12.48
CA GLY A 288 22.27 6.23 -13.90
C GLY A 288 21.14 5.29 -14.34
N THR A 289 20.63 4.42 -13.45
CA THR A 289 19.44 3.60 -13.74
C THR A 289 18.13 4.34 -13.43
N ALA A 290 17.04 3.88 -14.05
CA ALA A 290 15.71 4.47 -13.90
C ALA A 290 15.25 4.56 -12.43
N ALA A 291 15.42 3.48 -11.66
CA ALA A 291 15.04 3.48 -10.24
C ALA A 291 15.92 4.41 -9.42
N HIS A 292 17.23 4.45 -9.66
CA HIS A 292 18.12 5.38 -8.96
C HIS A 292 17.68 6.83 -9.17
N THR A 293 17.51 7.23 -10.44
CA THR A 293 17.06 8.58 -10.80
C THR A 293 15.70 8.94 -10.19
N SER A 294 14.78 7.99 -10.10
CA SER A 294 13.43 8.25 -9.59
C SER A 294 13.32 8.22 -8.05
N TYR A 295 14.11 7.38 -7.36
CA TYR A 295 13.82 7.03 -5.96
C TYR A 295 15.01 7.14 -5.01
N PHE A 296 16.26 7.18 -5.48
CA PHE A 296 17.41 7.09 -4.57
C PHE A 296 17.44 8.27 -3.58
N THR A 297 17.21 9.49 -4.04
CA THR A 297 17.14 10.67 -3.17
C THR A 297 16.07 10.51 -2.08
N ARG A 298 14.87 10.02 -2.43
CA ARG A 298 13.83 9.73 -1.43
C ARG A 298 14.30 8.68 -0.42
N ILE A 299 14.93 7.60 -0.89
CA ILE A 299 15.45 6.52 -0.04
C ILE A 299 16.58 7.01 0.89
N SER A 300 17.45 7.91 0.41
CA SER A 300 18.63 8.37 1.15
C SER A 300 18.37 9.58 2.05
N GLU A 301 17.41 10.43 1.68
CA GLU A 301 17.18 11.74 2.32
C GLU A 301 15.76 11.93 2.87
N GLY A 302 14.82 11.04 2.52
CA GLY A 302 13.46 11.07 3.05
C GLY A 302 12.59 12.20 2.51
N VAL A 303 12.83 12.61 1.26
CA VAL A 303 12.17 13.72 0.55
C VAL A 303 11.27 13.27 -0.59
#